data_AF-A0A9X4EZC6-F1
#
_entry.id   AF-A0A9X4EZC6-F1
#
_cell.length_a   1.000
_cell.length_b   1.000
_cell.length_c   1.000
_cell.angle_alpha   90.00
_cell.angle_beta   90.00
_cell.angle_gamma   90.00
#
_symmetry.space_group_name_H-M   'P 1'
#
loop_
_entity.id
_entity.type
_entity.pdbx_description
1 polymer ?
#
loop_
_entity_poly.entity_id
_entity_poly.type
_entity_poly.pdbx_seq_one_letter_code
_entity_poly.pdbx_strand_id
1 'polypeptide(L)' 'MSRLPVKSDAEHEAALDEYNCVHLGPNGCEVYEERPLICRLFGTTPRMPCPNNCRPVEMVDLKVERLVHKYIRTTRQILV' A
#
# COMPACT_ATOMS: atom_id res chain seq x y z
N MET A 1 -7.40 -20.05 10.93
CA MET A 1 -6.94 -19.04 9.95
C MET A 1 -5.44 -19.16 9.84
N SER A 2 -4.94 -19.52 8.67
CA SER A 2 -3.50 -19.65 8.41
C SER A 2 -2.84 -18.29 8.64
N ARG A 3 -1.80 -18.22 9.48
CA ARG A 3 -0.94 -17.04 9.52
C ARG A 3 -0.07 -17.09 8.26
N LEU A 4 -0.09 -16.02 7.47
CA LEU A 4 0.86 -15.89 6.37
C LEU A 4 2.29 -15.92 6.97
N PRO A 5 3.25 -16.59 6.31
CA PRO A 5 4.62 -16.61 6.78
C PRO A 5 5.22 -15.20 6.70
N VAL A 6 6.05 -14.85 7.70
CA VAL A 6 6.87 -13.64 7.65
C VAL A 6 7.98 -13.85 6.62
N LYS A 7 8.16 -12.90 5.72
CA LYS A 7 9.18 -12.91 4.68
C LYS A 7 10.48 -12.27 5.17
N SER A 8 11.60 -12.82 4.73
CA SER A 8 12.94 -12.28 5.02
C SER A 8 13.22 -11.04 4.18
N ASP A 9 14.19 -10.23 4.61
CA ASP A 9 14.61 -9.04 3.85
C ASP A 9 15.14 -9.41 2.45
N ALA A 10 15.85 -10.53 2.32
CA ALA A 10 16.33 -11.01 1.02
C ALA A 10 15.17 -11.40 0.07
N GLU A 11 14.09 -11.99 0.59
CA GLU A 11 12.88 -12.25 -0.20
C GLU A 11 12.18 -10.95 -0.60
N HIS A 12 12.20 -9.92 0.25
CA HIS A 12 11.64 -8.61 -0.10
C HIS A 12 12.43 -7.92 -1.21
N GLU A 13 13.76 -7.89 -1.13
CA GLU A 13 14.61 -7.27 -2.15
C GLU A 13 14.45 -7.97 -3.51
N ALA A 14 14.50 -9.31 -3.55
CA ALA A 14 14.28 -10.05 -4.78
C ALA A 14 12.89 -9.78 -5.42
N ALA A 15 11.85 -9.62 -4.59
CA ALA A 15 10.53 -9.26 -5.08
C ALA A 15 10.45 -7.82 -5.60
N LEU A 16 11.24 -6.90 -5.05
CA LEU A 16 11.32 -5.52 -5.52
C LEU A 16 12.11 -5.41 -6.84
N ASP A 17 13.14 -6.24 -7.04
CA ASP A 17 13.89 -6.30 -8.30
C ASP A 17 13.00 -6.70 -9.50
N GLU A 18 12.04 -7.59 -9.28
CA GLU A 18 11.06 -8.03 -10.30
C GLU A 18 9.76 -7.22 -10.31
N TYR A 19 9.64 -6.20 -9.44
CA TYR A 19 8.40 -5.45 -9.28
C TYR A 19 8.04 -4.63 -10.52
N ASN A 20 6.83 -4.83 -11.04
CA ASN A 20 6.25 -4.01 -12.10
C ASN A 20 4.88 -3.46 -11.67
N CYS A 21 4.71 -2.14 -11.75
CA CYS A 21 3.47 -1.47 -11.36
C CYS A 21 2.60 -1.16 -12.58
N VAL A 22 1.50 -1.89 -12.75
CA VAL A 22 0.54 -1.68 -13.85
C VAL A 22 -0.19 -0.32 -13.81
N HIS A 23 -0.08 0.41 -12.71
CA HIS A 23 -0.68 1.72 -12.50
C HIS A 23 0.32 2.88 -12.64
N LEU A 24 1.57 2.58 -12.99
CA LEU A 24 2.59 3.58 -13.27
C LEU A 24 2.53 3.95 -14.76
N GLY A 25 2.03 5.15 -15.05
CA GLY A 25 2.01 5.72 -16.38
C GLY A 25 3.15 6.72 -16.62
N PRO A 26 3.20 7.36 -17.80
CA PRO A 26 4.28 8.28 -18.18
C PRO A 26 4.40 9.51 -17.26
N ASN A 27 3.33 9.87 -16.56
CA ASN A 27 3.28 11.03 -15.65
C ASN A 27 3.25 10.64 -14.16
N GLY A 28 3.50 9.37 -13.84
CA GLY A 28 3.47 8.85 -12.47
C GLY A 28 2.27 7.93 -12.21
N CYS A 29 1.84 7.85 -10.95
CA CYS A 29 0.76 6.96 -10.53
C CYS A 29 -0.60 7.47 -11.04
N GLU A 30 -1.31 6.65 -11.84
CA GLU A 30 -2.59 7.03 -12.47
C GLU A 30 -3.82 6.51 -11.73
N VAL A 31 -3.64 5.66 -10.71
CA VAL A 31 -4.76 5.00 -9.99
C VAL A 31 -5.42 5.88 -8.93
N TYR A 32 -5.02 7.15 -8.74
CA TYR A 32 -5.46 7.97 -7.60
C TYR A 32 -6.99 8.09 -7.47
N GLU A 33 -7.70 8.22 -8.60
CA GLU A 33 -9.17 8.29 -8.64
C GLU A 33 -9.84 6.95 -8.27
N GLU A 34 -9.15 5.83 -8.51
CA GLU A 34 -9.70 4.48 -8.33
C GLU A 34 -9.20 3.80 -7.05
N ARG A 35 -8.38 4.47 -6.22
CA ARG A 35 -7.71 3.85 -5.07
C ARG A 35 -8.73 3.20 -4.12
N PRO A 36 -8.76 1.85 -4.02
CA PRO A 36 -9.55 1.19 -2.99
C PRO A 36 -9.02 1.55 -1.59
N LEU A 37 -9.83 1.35 -0.55
CA LEU A 37 -9.49 1.72 0.85
C LEU A 37 -8.13 1.18 1.32
N ILE A 38 -7.70 0.00 0.84
CA ILE A 38 -6.40 -0.58 1.17
C ILE A 38 -5.23 0.17 0.49
N CYS A 39 -5.41 0.63 -0.76
CA CYS A 39 -4.44 1.44 -1.50
C CYS A 39 -4.45 2.92 -1.08
N ARG A 40 -5.40 3.34 -0.23
CA ARG A 40 -5.44 4.69 0.34
C ARG A 40 -4.35 4.97 1.36
N LEU A 41 -3.63 3.96 1.86
CA LEU A 41 -2.48 4.19 2.75
C LEU A 41 -1.13 4.05 2.03
N PHE A 42 -1.07 3.19 1.02
CA PHE A 42 0.14 2.94 0.24
C PHE A 42 0.44 4.11 -0.70
N GLY A 43 1.64 4.68 -0.62
CA GLY A 43 2.07 5.87 -1.38
C GLY A 43 1.45 7.19 -0.91
N THR A 44 0.62 7.17 0.13
CA THR A 44 -0.10 8.34 0.67
C THR A 44 0.16 8.56 2.16
N THR A 45 1.00 7.72 2.77
CA THR A 45 1.48 7.87 4.15
C THR A 45 3.00 7.70 4.20
N PRO A 46 3.70 8.33 5.15
CA PRO A 46 5.15 8.14 5.30
C PRO A 46 5.56 6.72 5.69
N ARG A 47 4.64 5.93 6.28
CA ARG A 47 4.92 4.58 6.76
C ARG A 47 4.81 3.50 5.68
N MET A 48 4.12 3.82 4.59
CA MET A 48 3.94 2.93 3.43
C MET A 48 4.25 3.71 2.16
N PRO A 49 5.53 4.09 1.93
CA PRO A 49 5.90 4.84 0.73
C PRO A 49 5.72 4.00 -0.54
N CYS A 50 5.49 4.66 -1.67
CA CYS A 50 5.50 4.02 -2.98
C CYS A 50 6.97 3.74 -3.40
N PRO A 51 7.33 2.53 -3.85
CA PRO A 51 8.68 2.23 -4.36
C PRO A 51 9.11 3.11 -5.53
N ASN A 52 8.15 3.55 -6.36
CA ASN A 52 8.38 4.48 -7.47
C ASN A 52 8.38 5.95 -7.02
N ASN A 53 8.45 6.23 -5.71
CA ASN A 53 8.44 7.55 -5.12
C ASN A 53 7.22 8.44 -5.49
N CYS A 54 6.13 7.81 -5.96
CA CYS A 54 4.89 8.50 -6.29
C CYS A 54 4.13 8.86 -5.00
N ARG A 55 3.68 10.11 -4.91
CA ARG A 55 2.84 10.61 -3.81
C ARG A 55 1.94 11.75 -4.27
N PRO A 56 0.74 11.92 -3.69
CA PRO A 56 -0.08 13.10 -3.93
C PRO A 56 0.55 14.35 -3.29
N VAL A 57 0.04 15.52 -3.68
CA VAL A 57 0.41 16.80 -3.04
C VAL A 57 -0.04 16.80 -1.58
N GLU A 58 -1.27 16.35 -1.33
CA GLU A 58 -1.82 16.22 0.02
C GLU A 58 -1.77 14.76 0.48
N MET A 59 -0.99 14.51 1.53
CA MET A 59 -0.88 13.20 2.15
C MET A 59 -2.09 12.92 3.03
N VAL A 60 -2.37 11.63 3.27
CA VAL A 60 -3.46 11.23 4.16
C VAL A 60 -3.17 11.68 5.59
N ASP A 61 -4.19 12.28 6.22
CA ASP A 61 -4.11 12.71 7.61
C ASP A 61 -3.84 11.52 8.55
N LEU A 62 -2.97 11.73 9.54
CA LEU A 62 -2.56 10.68 10.50
C LEU A 62 -3.75 10.08 11.27
N LYS A 63 -4.81 10.84 11.52
CA LYS A 63 -6.05 10.34 12.13
C LYS A 63 -6.77 9.39 11.20
N VAL A 64 -6.82 9.68 9.90
CA VAL A 64 -7.42 8.80 8.89
C VAL A 64 -6.61 7.51 8.78
N GLU A 65 -5.27 7.59 8.70
CA GLU A 65 -4.39 6.41 8.71
C GLU A 65 -4.69 5.49 9.91
N ARG A 66 -4.78 6.05 11.12
CA ARG A 66 -5.13 5.30 12.34
C ARG A 66 -6.51 4.66 12.28
N LEU A 67 -7.51 5.35 11.73
CA LEU A 67 -8.86 4.82 11.59
C LEU A 67 -8.90 3.64 10.60
N VAL A 68 -8.18 3.73 9.48
CA VAL A 68 -8.07 2.62 8.52
C VAL A 68 -7.38 1.41 9.16
N HIS A 69 -6.26 1.60 9.87
CA HIS A 69 -5.62 0.51 10.61
C HIS A 69 -6.53 -0.12 11.67
N LYS A 70 -7.31 0.70 12.39
CA LYS A 70 -8.31 0.21 13.35
C LYS A 70 -9.36 -0.64 12.65
N TYR A 71 -9.92 -0.15 11.54
CA TYR A 71 -10.94 -0.86 10.76
C TYR A 71 -10.43 -2.21 10.26
N ILE A 72 -9.24 -2.27 9.65
CA ILE A 72 -8.65 -3.51 9.15
C ILE A 72 -8.44 -4.53 10.29
N ARG A 73 -8.03 -4.07 11.48
CA ARG A 73 -7.85 -4.93 12.66
C ARG A 73 -9.16 -5.47 13.25
N THR A 74 -10.25 -4.71 13.15
CA THR A 74 -11.55 -5.08 13.75
C THR A 74 -12.48 -5.81 12.80
N THR A 75 -12.20 -5.77 11.49
CA THR A 75 -13.02 -6.41 10.46
C THR A 75 -12.35 -7.69 9.98
N ARG A 76 -13.10 -8.81 9.95
CA ARG A 76 -12.61 -10.09 9.43
C ARG A 76 -12.30 -9.96 7.93
N GLN A 77 -11.03 -10.05 7.57
CA GLN A 77 -10.59 -10.13 6.18
C GLN A 77 -10.73 -11.59 5.72
N ILE A 78 -11.54 -11.85 4.71
CA ILE A 78 -11.65 -13.17 4.08
C ILE A 78 -10.92 -13.07 2.74
N LEU A 79 -9.76 -13.73 2.65
CA LEU A 79 -9.13 -14.02 1.37
C LEU A 79 -9.91 -15.21 0.79
N VAL A 80 -10.61 -14.99 -0.32
CA VAL A 80 -11.27 -16.05 -1.10
C VAL A 80 -10.27 -16.72 -2.04
#